data_AF-A0A0G2JE49-F1
#
_entry.id   AF-A0A0G2JE49-F1
#
_cell.length_a   1.000
_cell.length_b   1.000
_cell.length_c   1.000
_cell.angle_alpha   90.00
_cell.angle_beta   90.00
_cell.angle_gamma   90.00
#
_symmetry.space_group_name_H-M   'P 1'
#
loop_
_entity.id
_entity.type
_entity.pdbx_description
1 polymer ?
#
loop_
_entity_poly.entity_id
_entity_poly.type
_entity_poly.pdbx_seq_one_letter_code
_entity_poly.pdbx_strand_id
1 'polypeptide(L)'
;MALLISLPGGTPAMAQILLLLSSACLHAERSNRKNGFGVNQPESCSGVQGGSIDIPFSFYFPWKLAKDPQMSIAWRWKDFHGEFIYNSSLPFIH
;
A
#
# COMPACT_ATOMS: atom_id res chain seq x y z
N MET A 1 -4.25 -34.21 -1.64
CA MET A 1 -5.70 -34.05 -1.37
C MET A 1 -6.03 -32.57 -1.49
N ALA A 2 -6.62 -32.16 -2.61
CA ALA A 2 -7.06 -30.78 -2.82
C ALA A 2 -8.46 -30.65 -2.23
N LEU A 3 -8.61 -29.76 -1.25
CA LEU A 3 -9.90 -29.43 -0.64
C LEU A 3 -10.69 -28.61 -1.67
N LEU A 4 -11.55 -29.28 -2.45
CA LEU A 4 -12.52 -28.63 -3.32
C LEU A 4 -13.61 -28.03 -2.44
N ILE A 5 -13.52 -26.73 -2.19
CA ILE A 5 -14.57 -25.96 -1.55
C ILE A 5 -15.68 -25.79 -2.59
N SER A 6 -16.71 -26.64 -2.55
CA SER A 6 -17.92 -26.46 -3.34
C SER A 6 -18.75 -25.37 -2.66
N LEU A 7 -18.86 -24.20 -3.29
CA LEU A 7 -19.83 -23.17 -2.92
C LEU A 7 -21.14 -23.46 -3.67
N PRO A 8 -22.24 -23.82 -2.99
CA PRO A 8 -23.50 -24.06 -3.66
C PRO A 8 -24.13 -22.70 -4.03
N GLY A 9 -24.32 -22.46 -5.33
CA GLY A 9 -25.23 -21.40 -5.80
C GLY A 9 -24.68 -19.97 -5.84
N GLY A 10 -23.41 -19.76 -6.19
CA GLY A 10 -22.90 -18.42 -6.51
C GLY A 10 -23.22 -18.03 -7.96
N THR A 11 -24.01 -16.98 -8.18
CA THR A 11 -24.25 -16.41 -9.51
C THR A 11 -22.93 -16.08 -10.21
N PRO A 12 -22.83 -16.21 -11.55
CA PRO A 12 -21.59 -15.93 -12.30
C PRO A 12 -21.05 -14.52 -12.07
N ALA A 13 -21.92 -13.58 -11.67
CA ALA A 13 -21.56 -12.23 -11.25
C ALA A 13 -20.60 -12.21 -10.03
N MET A 14 -20.83 -13.06 -9.02
CA MET A 14 -19.99 -13.08 -7.82
C MET A 14 -18.57 -13.56 -8.12
N ALA A 15 -18.44 -14.57 -8.97
CA ALA A 15 -17.14 -15.07 -9.42
C ALA A 15 -16.39 -14.02 -10.25
N GLN A 16 -17.09 -13.28 -11.12
CA GLN A 16 -16.51 -12.18 -11.90
C GLN A 16 -16.06 -11.02 -11.01
N ILE A 17 -16.87 -10.65 -10.00
CA ILE A 17 -16.51 -9.62 -9.01
C ILE A 17 -15.25 -10.03 -8.23
N LEU A 18 -15.17 -11.27 -7.76
CA LEU A 18 -13.99 -11.81 -7.08
C LEU A 18 -12.74 -11.82 -7.98
N LEU A 19 -12.89 -12.13 -9.27
CA LEU A 19 -11.80 -12.13 -10.24
C LEU A 19 -11.28 -10.71 -10.53
N LEU A 20 -12.20 -9.74 -10.67
CA LEU A 20 -11.88 -8.32 -10.87
C LEU A 20 -11.15 -7.75 -9.65
N LEU A 21 -11.65 -8.04 -8.44
CA LEU A 21 -11.00 -7.66 -7.17
C LEU A 21 -9.62 -8.30 -7.04
N SER A 22 -9.45 -9.54 -7.48
CA SER A 22 -8.14 -10.22 -7.47
C SER A 22 -7.14 -9.56 -8.43
N SER A 23 -7.58 -9.11 -9.61
CA SER A 23 -6.71 -8.42 -10.57
C SER A 23 -6.28 -7.03 -10.08
N ALA A 24 -7.18 -6.31 -9.38
CA ALA A 24 -6.87 -5.00 -8.79
C ALA A 24 -5.83 -5.11 -7.66
N CYS A 25 -5.82 -6.22 -6.92
CA CYS A 25 -4.84 -6.47 -5.86
C CYS A 25 -3.49 -7.01 -6.37
N LEU A 26 -3.41 -7.46 -7.64
CA LEU A 26 -2.24 -8.14 -8.20
C LEU A 26 -1.21 -7.20 -8.85
N HIS A 27 -1.46 -5.89 -8.87
CA HIS A 27 -0.46 -4.90 -9.32
C HIS A 27 0.43 -4.39 -8.16
N ALA A 28 0.77 -5.28 -7.23
CA ALA A 28 1.95 -5.05 -6.40
C ALA A 28 3.17 -5.36 -7.27
N GLU A 29 3.63 -4.37 -8.02
CA GLU A 29 4.91 -4.46 -8.73
C GLU A 29 5.94 -5.07 -7.80
N ARG A 30 6.63 -6.09 -8.30
CA ARG A 30 7.67 -6.82 -7.57
C ARG A 30 8.81 -5.84 -7.32
N SER A 31 8.72 -5.09 -6.22
CA SER A 31 9.73 -4.15 -5.79
C SER A 31 11.08 -4.83 -5.89
N ASN A 32 12.06 -4.18 -6.53
CA ASN A 32 13.42 -4.70 -6.65
C ASN A 32 14.01 -4.83 -5.23
N ARG A 33 13.85 -6.00 -4.58
CA ARG A 33 14.21 -6.24 -3.17
C ARG A 33 15.74 -6.25 -2.92
N LYS A 34 16.53 -5.68 -3.83
CA LYS A 34 18.00 -5.65 -3.76
C LYS A 34 18.52 -5.01 -2.48
N ASN A 35 17.79 -4.04 -1.92
CA ASN A 35 18.25 -3.26 -0.78
C ASN A 35 17.76 -3.77 0.58
N GLY A 36 16.98 -4.86 0.65
CA GLY A 36 16.45 -5.40 1.91
C GLY A 36 15.35 -4.56 2.58
N PHE A 37 15.17 -3.31 2.15
CA PHE A 37 14.07 -2.42 2.53
C PHE A 37 13.54 -1.66 1.30
N GLY A 38 12.32 -1.14 1.38
CA GLY A 38 11.73 -0.33 0.32
C GLY A 38 10.29 0.09 0.60
N VAL A 39 9.79 0.97 -0.27
CA VAL A 39 8.40 1.46 -0.27
C VAL A 39 7.83 1.25 -1.68
N ASN A 40 6.63 0.69 -1.77
CA ASN A 40 5.85 0.62 -2.99
C ASN A 40 4.72 1.63 -2.89
N GLN A 41 4.60 2.47 -3.90
CA GLN A 41 3.55 3.48 -4.04
C GLN A 41 3.33 3.74 -5.53
N PRO A 42 2.20 4.32 -5.94
CA PRO A 42 1.97 4.73 -7.32
C PRO A 42 3.03 5.74 -7.80
N GLU A 43 3.49 5.61 -9.05
CA GLU A 43 4.40 6.59 -9.68
C GLU A 43 3.71 7.94 -9.93
N SER A 44 2.38 7.93 -10.07
CA SER A 44 1.55 9.11 -10.26
C SER A 44 0.21 8.97 -9.55
N CYS A 45 -0.32 10.07 -9.04
CA CYS A 45 -1.66 10.16 -8.48
C CYS A 45 -2.41 11.32 -9.16
N SER A 46 -3.72 11.17 -9.35
CA SER A 46 -4.61 12.19 -9.91
C SER A 46 -5.77 12.47 -8.95
N GLY A 47 -6.26 13.71 -8.94
CA GLY A 47 -7.37 14.12 -8.10
C GLY A 47 -8.14 15.30 -8.68
N VAL A 48 -9.30 15.59 -8.10
CA VAL A 48 -10.10 16.76 -8.46
C VAL A 48 -9.58 17.98 -7.70
N GLN A 49 -9.45 19.12 -8.38
CA GLN A 49 -9.03 20.37 -7.75
C GLN A 49 -9.99 20.73 -6.60
N GLY A 50 -9.43 21.02 -5.42
CA GLY A 50 -10.20 21.29 -4.19
C GLY A 50 -10.75 20.06 -3.48
N GLY A 51 -10.52 18.86 -4.02
CA GLY A 51 -10.85 17.59 -3.38
C GLY A 51 -9.67 17.00 -2.58
N SER A 52 -9.86 15.76 -2.15
CA SER A 52 -8.83 14.94 -1.52
C SER A 52 -8.42 13.78 -2.44
N ILE A 53 -7.27 13.17 -2.14
CA ILE A 53 -6.80 11.94 -2.76
C ILE A 53 -6.34 10.97 -1.68
N ASP A 54 -6.51 9.68 -1.93
CA ASP A 54 -5.92 8.61 -1.14
C ASP A 54 -4.70 8.08 -1.88
N ILE A 55 -3.53 8.11 -1.24
CA ILE A 55 -2.29 7.57 -1.81
C ILE A 55 -2.00 6.22 -1.14
N PRO A 56 -2.28 5.08 -1.81
CA PRO A 56 -1.96 3.79 -1.25
C PRO A 56 -0.45 3.58 -1.24
N PHE A 57 0.09 3.02 -0.16
CA PHE A 57 1.48 2.61 -0.09
C PHE A 57 1.65 1.35 0.74
N SER A 58 2.75 0.65 0.51
CA SER A 58 3.24 -0.42 1.37
C SER A 58 4.74 -0.29 1.53
N PHE A 59 5.29 -0.81 2.61
CA PHE A 59 6.73 -0.78 2.85
C PHE A 59 7.17 -2.12 3.42
N TYR A 60 8.46 -2.41 3.25
CA TYR A 60 9.10 -3.57 3.86
C TYR A 60 10.44 -3.16 4.44
N PHE A 61 10.75 -3.71 5.60
CA PHE A 61 12.02 -3.52 6.29
C PHE A 61 12.40 -4.83 6.99
N PRO A 62 13.69 -5.21 7.06
CA PRO A 62 14.09 -6.43 7.73
C PRO A 62 13.93 -6.25 9.25
N TRP A 63 12.83 -6.79 9.79
CA TRP A 63 12.47 -6.70 11.21
C TRP A 63 13.55 -7.23 12.17
N LYS A 64 14.44 -8.11 11.69
CA LYS A 64 15.48 -8.78 12.48
C LYS A 64 16.55 -7.83 13.07
N LEU A 65 16.55 -6.55 12.71
CA LEU A 65 17.55 -5.55 13.13
C LEU A 65 17.07 -4.59 14.24
N ALA A 66 15.79 -4.60 14.61
CA ALA A 66 15.27 -3.65 15.61
C ALA A 66 14.80 -4.37 16.89
N LYS A 67 15.46 -4.08 18.01
CA LYS A 67 15.12 -4.61 19.34
C LYS A 67 13.78 -4.05 19.87
N ASP A 68 13.41 -2.86 19.40
CA ASP A 68 12.12 -2.18 19.59
C ASP A 68 11.92 -1.25 18.38
N PRO A 69 11.25 -1.69 17.30
CA PRO A 69 11.07 -0.85 16.12
C PRO A 69 10.05 0.25 16.41
N GLN A 70 10.55 1.38 16.92
CA GLN A 70 9.85 2.65 16.90
C GLN A 70 9.61 3.03 15.43
N MET A 71 8.39 2.84 14.96
CA MET A 71 8.02 3.11 13.57
C MET A 71 7.37 4.48 13.45
N SER A 72 7.82 5.28 12.48
CA SER A 72 7.14 6.50 12.06
C SER A 72 6.98 6.57 10.54
N ILE A 73 5.96 7.29 10.11
CA ILE A 73 5.62 7.52 8.71
C ILE A 73 5.64 9.03 8.49
N ALA A 74 6.36 9.46 7.46
CA ALA A 74 6.39 10.84 7.04
C ALA A 74 6.24 10.96 5.52
N TRP A 75 5.48 11.94 5.08
CA TRP A 75 5.35 12.31 3.68
C TRP A 75 6.07 13.63 3.44
N ARG A 76 6.85 13.67 2.35
CA ARG A 76 7.58 14.86 1.92
C ARG A 76 7.08 15.34 0.57
N TRP A 77 7.15 16.64 0.36
CA TRP A 77 6.73 17.26 -0.88
C TRP A 77 7.89 17.34 -1.88
N LYS A 78 7.62 16.89 -3.11
CA LYS A 78 8.48 16.93 -4.31
C LYS A 78 9.81 16.19 -4.24
N ASP A 79 10.67 16.57 -3.31
CA ASP A 79 12.06 16.11 -3.23
C ASP A 79 12.23 15.04 -2.15
N PHE A 80 13.21 14.15 -2.33
CA PHE A 80 13.56 13.13 -1.33
C PHE A 80 13.92 13.75 0.04
N HIS A 81 14.46 14.98 0.03
CA HIS A 81 14.72 15.79 1.22
C HIS A 81 13.85 17.06 1.30
N GLY A 82 12.68 17.06 0.65
CA GLY A 82 11.75 18.18 0.65
C GLY A 82 11.02 18.39 1.97
N GLU A 83 10.14 19.38 1.99
CA GLU A 83 9.34 19.77 3.17
C GLU A 83 8.37 18.65 3.59
N PHE A 84 8.10 18.55 4.89
CA PHE A 84 7.12 17.59 5.41
C PHE A 84 5.70 18.08 5.21
N ILE A 85 4.84 17.23 4.67
CA ILE A 85 3.38 17.45 4.59
C ILE A 85 2.59 16.57 5.57
N TYR A 86 3.23 15.51 6.07
CA TYR A 86 2.73 14.66 7.14
C TYR A 86 3.92 14.05 7.89
N ASN A 87 3.82 13.93 9.21
CA ASN A 87 4.80 13.24 10.03
C ASN A 87 4.11 12.67 11.27
N SER A 88 4.04 11.34 11.36
CA SER A 88 3.35 10.64 12.46
C SER A 88 4.08 10.73 13.80
N SER A 89 5.35 11.12 13.82
CA SER A 89 6.11 11.36 15.06
C SER A 89 5.81 12.72 15.68
N LEU A 90 5.22 13.65 14.93
CA LEU A 90 4.81 14.94 15.47
C LEU A 90 3.39 14.82 16.04
N PRO A 91 3.09 15.57 17.12
CA PRO A 91 1.70 15.73 17.56
C PRO A 91 0.87 16.22 16.38
N PHE A 92 -0.30 15.61 16.15
CA PHE A 92 -1.26 16.15 15.20
C PHE A 92 -1.70 17.54 15.70
N ILE A 93 -1.35 18.59 14.96
CA ILE A 93 -1.84 19.95 15.19
C ILE A 93 -2.78 20.27 14.03
N HIS A 94 -4.07 20.38 14.32
CA HIS A 94 -5.09 20.86 13.38
C HIS A 94 -5.85 22.02 14.04
#